data_AF-A0AA39D0E0-F1
#
_entry.id   AF-A0AA39D0E0-F1
#
_cell.length_a   1.000
_cell.length_b   1.000
_cell.length_c   1.000
_cell.angle_alpha   90.00
_cell.angle_beta   90.00
_cell.angle_gamma   90.00
#
_symmetry.space_group_name_H-M   'P 1'
#
loop_
_entity.id
_entity.type
_entity.pdbx_description
1 polymer ?
#
loop_
_entity_poly.entity_id
_entity_poly.type
_entity_poly.pdbx_seq_one_letter_code
_entity_poly.pdbx_strand_id
1 'polypeptide(L)'
;MGSVDQQPDFTILTPCAILGYGYRSDHFWLGVDKFRPSAIIVDAGSTDGGPYKLGLNKMTCGRESYVRDLRPMLQACYHRKIKVLISSAGGDGSNKHVAEMLDIIREVATTENFSFKVATINTNLDREAVKNKIKNDQIHPCGPVPDLRTEDVDNAVEIVGQMGVAPFLSALQNDPDIILSGRSYDPAPFAAYCLHRGADPGVAWYLGKIMECGAFCAVPKGRVMVGTVRKSSFDLTPVSPFERCTPVSVAAHTLYEKTRPDRLPGPGGILNLDGARYEALEDGRTVRVSGAQFEPSRTYQVKLEGVEKLGHRTIFIGGIRDPILISQIDEFLEAARKYTQKLFPELDRDPGCQLKFQVYGKNAVMGPLEPNYQDAAHEIGILGEVVAPTPEKSHAIANNVRASILHMPYKGQMATAGNFASPLSPHEQDAGGVFRWNIYHLMDLSRGEEVYLFPVTHLEIPCSDKTTAPVEPAHYTPEELQEFVNGRPEPIIPKSVPSGEVRMMDIAKIVRSKNAGPFELTLDIMFDSWEVYQRVKSANVLTNEVICQLYRVDQSDILTNMYFDPAMAWKTTIKRPWEQGSIGERDTLGTQQYAPLLYLKVPPVAS
;
A
#
# COMPACT_ATOMS: atom_id res chain seq x y z
N MET A 1 4.43 -45.53 -21.90
CA MET A 1 4.92 -44.14 -21.75
C MET A 1 4.34 -43.61 -20.45
N GLY A 2 5.20 -43.32 -19.48
CA GLY A 2 4.83 -43.11 -18.08
C GLY A 2 3.89 -41.93 -17.86
N SER A 3 2.99 -42.08 -16.89
CA SER A 3 2.12 -41.04 -16.38
C SER A 3 2.94 -39.84 -15.92
N VAL A 4 2.68 -38.67 -16.51
CA VAL A 4 3.11 -37.39 -15.94
C VAL A 4 2.41 -37.28 -14.59
N ASP A 5 3.16 -37.38 -13.48
CA ASP A 5 2.65 -37.12 -12.13
C ASP A 5 2.04 -35.70 -12.11
N GLN A 6 0.72 -35.61 -12.24
CA GLN A 6 0.00 -34.37 -11.97
C GLN A 6 -0.02 -34.19 -10.45
N GLN A 7 0.77 -33.25 -9.94
CA GLN A 7 0.63 -32.82 -8.55
C GLN A 7 -0.83 -32.41 -8.30
N PRO A 8 -1.43 -32.84 -7.17
CA PRO A 8 -2.82 -32.53 -6.87
C PRO A 8 -3.00 -31.03 -6.66
N ASP A 9 -4.18 -30.54 -7.04
CA ASP A 9 -4.67 -29.20 -6.70
C ASP A 9 -4.50 -28.93 -5.20
N PHE A 10 -4.20 -27.69 -4.84
CA PHE A 10 -4.01 -27.27 -3.45
C PHE A 10 -4.64 -25.91 -3.18
N THR A 11 -4.87 -25.59 -1.91
CA THR A 11 -5.56 -24.36 -1.50
C THR A 11 -4.65 -23.49 -0.62
N ILE A 12 -4.68 -22.20 -0.86
CA ILE A 12 -4.04 -21.19 -0.01
C ILE A 12 -5.16 -20.32 0.58
N LEU A 13 -5.07 -20.01 1.88
CA LEU A 13 -5.99 -19.08 2.54
C LEU A 13 -5.24 -17.80 2.95
N THR A 14 -5.82 -16.64 2.66
CA THR A 14 -5.32 -15.36 3.17
C THR A 14 -6.38 -14.72 4.06
N PRO A 15 -6.12 -14.56 5.37
CA PRO A 15 -7.09 -14.02 6.31
C PRO A 15 -7.25 -12.50 6.19
N CYS A 16 -6.20 -11.78 5.82
CA CYS A 16 -6.19 -10.33 5.72
C CYS A 16 -5.06 -9.84 4.79
N ALA A 17 -5.21 -8.59 4.32
CA ALA A 17 -4.22 -7.91 3.48
C ALA A 17 -3.01 -7.38 4.24
N ILE A 18 -3.17 -7.06 5.53
CA ILE A 18 -2.10 -6.56 6.40
C ILE A 18 -2.34 -7.15 7.77
N LEU A 19 -1.36 -7.89 8.28
CA LEU A 19 -1.44 -8.49 9.61
C LEU A 19 -1.56 -7.40 10.69
N GLY A 20 -2.48 -7.60 11.63
CA GLY A 20 -2.83 -6.64 12.69
C GLY A 20 -4.07 -5.79 12.39
N TYR A 21 -4.48 -5.65 11.12
CA TYR A 21 -5.73 -4.92 10.77
C TYR A 21 -7.01 -5.68 11.17
N GLY A 22 -6.88 -6.96 11.53
CA GLY A 22 -7.99 -7.77 11.98
C GLY A 22 -8.77 -8.44 10.86
N TYR A 23 -9.30 -9.61 11.20
CA TYR A 23 -10.24 -10.38 10.43
C TYR A 23 -11.18 -11.13 11.38
N ARG A 24 -12.31 -11.57 10.85
CA ARG A 24 -13.30 -12.37 11.59
C ARG A 24 -12.77 -13.78 11.81
N SER A 25 -12.54 -14.17 13.06
CA SER A 25 -11.95 -15.47 13.42
C SER A 25 -12.85 -16.64 12.99
N ASP A 26 -14.16 -16.49 13.15
CA ASP A 26 -15.17 -17.42 12.67
C ASP A 26 -15.06 -17.64 11.15
N HIS A 27 -14.97 -16.57 10.34
CA HIS A 27 -14.77 -16.69 8.90
C HIS A 27 -13.44 -17.37 8.55
N PHE A 28 -12.36 -17.06 9.27
CA PHE A 28 -11.07 -17.72 9.07
C PHE A 28 -11.18 -19.23 9.28
N TRP A 29 -11.76 -19.66 10.41
CA TRP A 29 -11.89 -21.08 10.75
C TRP A 29 -12.88 -21.83 9.86
N LEU A 30 -14.00 -21.20 9.49
CA LEU A 30 -14.91 -21.74 8.46
C LEU A 30 -14.17 -21.95 7.13
N GLY A 31 -13.27 -21.03 6.77
CA GLY A 31 -12.38 -21.18 5.62
C GLY A 31 -11.42 -22.36 5.77
N VAL A 32 -10.77 -22.49 6.93
CA VAL A 32 -9.85 -23.58 7.25
C VAL A 32 -10.55 -24.94 7.17
N ASP A 33 -11.70 -25.09 7.82
CA ASP A 33 -12.40 -26.38 7.91
C ASP A 33 -13.06 -26.78 6.58
N LYS A 34 -13.60 -25.81 5.83
CA LYS A 34 -14.23 -26.06 4.52
C LYS A 34 -13.23 -26.35 3.42
N PHE A 35 -12.18 -25.53 3.30
CA PHE A 35 -11.26 -25.57 2.14
C PHE A 35 -9.94 -26.29 2.42
N ARG A 36 -9.66 -26.64 3.69
CA ARG A 36 -8.46 -27.37 4.13
C ARG A 36 -7.18 -26.84 3.49
N PRO A 37 -6.86 -25.54 3.66
CA PRO A 37 -5.74 -24.91 3.00
C PRO A 37 -4.43 -25.61 3.36
N SER A 38 -3.55 -25.82 2.38
CA SER A 38 -2.22 -26.36 2.63
C SER A 38 -1.25 -25.31 3.16
N ALA A 39 -1.57 -24.02 2.93
CA ALA A 39 -0.88 -22.90 3.54
C ALA A 39 -1.83 -21.73 3.85
N ILE A 40 -1.50 -21.02 4.92
CA ILE A 40 -2.01 -19.68 5.22
C ILE A 40 -0.88 -18.71 4.91
N ILE A 41 -1.14 -17.73 4.04
CA ILE A 41 -0.12 -16.78 3.60
C ILE A 41 -0.63 -15.35 3.77
N VAL A 42 0.20 -14.51 4.41
CA VAL A 42 -0.04 -13.08 4.59
C VAL A 42 1.24 -12.33 4.24
N ASP A 43 1.15 -11.37 3.32
CA ASP A 43 2.15 -10.32 3.20
C ASP A 43 1.60 -9.06 3.87
N ALA A 44 2.44 -8.33 4.60
CA ALA A 44 2.06 -7.07 5.22
C ALA A 44 2.78 -5.87 4.59
N GLY A 45 3.38 -6.05 3.41
CA GLY A 45 4.24 -5.09 2.74
C GLY A 45 3.50 -3.81 2.42
N SER A 46 4.05 -2.67 2.83
CA SER A 46 3.44 -1.39 2.50
C SER A 46 4.41 -0.22 2.54
N THR A 47 4.25 0.70 1.59
CA THR A 47 4.84 2.04 1.64
C THR A 47 3.77 3.11 1.84
N ASP A 48 2.50 2.73 1.98
CA ASP A 48 1.35 3.65 2.06
C ASP A 48 1.45 4.65 3.22
N GLY A 49 2.01 4.21 4.35
CA GLY A 49 2.18 5.04 5.53
C GLY A 49 3.27 6.12 5.39
N GLY A 50 3.99 6.15 4.27
CA GLY A 50 5.18 6.97 4.09
C GLY A 50 6.39 6.44 4.88
N PRO A 51 7.49 7.21 4.93
CA PRO A 51 8.79 6.76 5.43
C PRO A 51 8.88 6.67 6.96
N TYR A 52 7.87 7.16 7.67
CA TYR A 52 7.90 7.37 9.12
C TYR A 52 8.12 6.07 9.91
N LYS A 53 7.42 4.99 9.54
CA LYS A 53 7.49 3.71 10.28
C LYS A 53 8.84 3.04 10.12
N LEU A 54 9.37 3.02 8.90
CA LEU A 54 10.70 2.48 8.62
C LEU A 54 11.77 3.33 9.32
N GLY A 55 11.61 4.65 9.31
CA GLY A 55 12.53 5.60 9.94
C GLY A 55 12.57 5.49 11.47
N LEU A 56 11.47 5.10 12.10
CA LEU A 56 11.43 4.78 13.54
C LEU A 56 11.64 3.31 13.86
N ASN A 57 11.68 2.45 12.85
CA ASN A 57 11.75 1.00 13.00
C ASN A 57 10.64 0.49 13.95
N LYS A 58 9.41 0.91 13.65
CA LYS A 58 8.19 0.67 14.43
C LYS A 58 7.17 -0.11 13.61
N MET A 59 6.58 -1.12 14.23
CA MET A 59 5.47 -1.89 13.68
C MET A 59 4.27 -1.00 13.26
N THR A 60 3.56 -1.45 12.23
CA THR A 60 2.35 -0.78 11.73
C THR A 60 1.22 -0.76 12.74
N CYS A 61 1.00 -1.86 13.45
CA CYS A 61 -0.06 -2.00 14.44
C CYS A 61 0.51 -2.09 15.86
N GLY A 62 -0.36 -1.96 16.87
CA GLY A 62 0.01 -2.29 18.25
C GLY A 62 0.23 -3.80 18.42
N ARG A 63 1.11 -4.19 19.35
CA ARG A 63 1.47 -5.59 19.62
C ARG A 63 0.26 -6.51 19.82
N GLU A 64 -0.73 -6.09 20.60
CA GLU A 64 -1.95 -6.86 20.87
C GLU A 64 -2.73 -7.21 19.59
N SER A 65 -2.69 -6.36 18.58
CA SER A 65 -3.35 -6.63 17.29
C SER A 65 -2.67 -7.78 16.54
N TYR A 66 -1.35 -7.86 16.59
CA TYR A 66 -0.61 -8.99 16.02
C TYR A 66 -0.86 -10.28 16.78
N VAL A 67 -0.89 -10.24 18.13
CA VAL A 67 -1.22 -11.41 18.97
C VAL A 67 -2.62 -11.94 18.63
N ARG A 68 -3.62 -11.06 18.54
CA ARG A 68 -5.00 -11.40 18.17
C ARG A 68 -5.07 -12.11 16.82
N ASP A 69 -4.38 -11.60 15.81
CA ASP A 69 -4.45 -12.11 14.44
C ASP A 69 -3.57 -13.35 14.23
N LEU A 70 -2.43 -13.47 14.91
CA LEU A 70 -1.55 -14.63 14.77
C LEU A 70 -2.09 -15.86 15.46
N ARG A 71 -2.74 -15.70 16.62
CA ARG A 71 -3.18 -16.82 17.44
C ARG A 71 -4.00 -17.86 16.65
N PRO A 72 -5.08 -17.50 15.92
CA PRO A 72 -5.82 -18.46 15.11
C PRO A 72 -4.97 -19.12 14.01
N MET A 73 -4.04 -18.38 13.40
CA MET A 73 -3.15 -18.93 12.36
C MET A 73 -2.20 -19.99 12.93
N LEU A 74 -1.63 -19.74 14.12
CA LEU A 74 -0.74 -20.67 14.80
C LEU A 74 -1.50 -21.91 15.31
N GLN A 75 -2.73 -21.74 15.79
CA GLN A 75 -3.61 -22.86 16.14
C GLN A 75 -3.90 -23.74 14.92
N ALA A 76 -4.25 -23.15 13.77
CA ALA A 76 -4.46 -23.88 12.53
C ALA A 76 -3.17 -24.60 12.08
N CYS A 77 -2.02 -23.94 12.20
CA CYS A 77 -0.71 -24.54 11.93
C CYS A 77 -0.48 -25.79 12.80
N TYR A 78 -0.73 -25.69 14.10
CA TYR A 78 -0.48 -26.78 15.04
C TYR A 78 -1.46 -27.95 14.86
N HIS A 79 -2.77 -27.67 14.86
CA HIS A 79 -3.83 -28.69 14.89
C HIS A 79 -4.12 -29.30 13.51
N ARG A 80 -3.93 -28.54 12.42
CA ARG A 80 -4.24 -29.00 11.05
C ARG A 80 -2.99 -29.22 10.19
N LYS A 81 -1.80 -28.96 10.71
CA LYS A 81 -0.50 -29.07 9.98
C LYS A 81 -0.46 -28.22 8.71
N ILE A 82 -1.06 -27.04 8.79
CA ILE A 82 -1.12 -26.05 7.71
C ILE A 82 0.12 -25.17 7.80
N LYS A 83 0.83 -24.94 6.70
CA LYS A 83 2.00 -24.06 6.71
C LYS A 83 1.60 -22.60 6.88
N VAL A 84 2.39 -21.80 7.58
CA VAL A 84 2.14 -20.36 7.75
C VAL A 84 3.31 -19.57 7.16
N LEU A 85 3.04 -18.72 6.16
CA LEU A 85 4.04 -17.80 5.61
C LEU A 85 3.61 -16.37 5.91
N ILE A 86 4.50 -15.62 6.57
CA ILE A 86 4.30 -14.21 6.87
C ILE A 86 5.48 -13.43 6.30
N SER A 87 5.21 -12.48 5.42
CA SER A 87 6.23 -11.62 4.82
C SER A 87 6.01 -10.15 5.09
N SER A 88 7.07 -9.37 4.88
CA SER A 88 7.13 -7.95 5.20
C SER A 88 6.72 -7.70 6.65
N ALA A 89 7.31 -8.46 7.58
CA ALA A 89 6.97 -8.41 9.00
C ALA A 89 6.87 -6.97 9.50
N GLY A 90 5.76 -6.64 10.19
CA GLY A 90 5.53 -5.31 10.75
C GLY A 90 5.07 -4.22 9.78
N GLY A 91 5.00 -4.49 8.48
CA GLY A 91 4.74 -3.48 7.44
C GLY A 91 5.94 -3.31 6.54
N ASP A 92 6.99 -2.71 7.09
CA ASP A 92 8.18 -2.34 6.32
C ASP A 92 9.23 -3.47 6.26
N GLY A 93 9.12 -4.48 7.14
CA GLY A 93 9.96 -5.68 7.03
C GLY A 93 11.45 -5.50 7.32
N SER A 94 11.83 -4.70 8.32
CA SER A 94 13.21 -4.69 8.84
C SER A 94 13.52 -5.97 9.63
N ASN A 95 14.81 -6.25 9.87
CA ASN A 95 15.21 -7.38 10.72
C ASN A 95 14.66 -7.26 12.16
N LYS A 96 14.53 -6.03 12.68
CA LYS A 96 13.94 -5.78 13.99
C LYS A 96 12.46 -6.20 13.99
N HIS A 97 11.73 -5.92 12.91
CA HIS A 97 10.35 -6.37 12.79
C HIS A 97 10.25 -7.90 12.71
N VAL A 98 11.15 -8.57 11.98
CA VAL A 98 11.20 -10.05 11.95
C VAL A 98 11.43 -10.62 13.36
N ALA A 99 12.37 -10.04 14.12
CA ALA A 99 12.66 -10.48 15.49
C ALA A 99 11.46 -10.30 16.42
N GLU A 100 10.81 -9.13 16.41
CA GLU A 100 9.66 -8.87 17.28
C GLU A 100 8.44 -9.73 16.90
N MET A 101 8.24 -10.02 15.61
CA MET A 101 7.20 -10.96 15.15
C MET A 101 7.48 -12.40 15.63
N LEU A 102 8.74 -12.83 15.55
CA LEU A 102 9.17 -14.13 16.09
C LEU A 102 8.93 -14.22 17.60
N ASP A 103 9.18 -13.13 18.34
CA ASP A 103 8.92 -13.10 19.78
C ASP A 103 7.44 -13.20 20.12
N ILE A 104 6.55 -12.61 19.32
CA ILE A 104 5.09 -12.81 19.45
C ILE A 104 4.73 -14.28 19.22
N ILE A 105 5.31 -14.93 18.21
CA ILE A 105 5.05 -16.34 17.92
C ILE A 105 5.55 -17.24 19.06
N ARG A 106 6.73 -16.96 19.61
CA ARG A 106 7.26 -17.68 20.78
C ARG A 106 6.36 -17.52 21.99
N GLU A 107 5.86 -16.32 22.24
CA GLU A 107 4.93 -16.03 23.34
C GLU A 107 3.65 -16.87 23.20
N VAL A 108 2.98 -16.81 22.05
CA VAL A 108 1.76 -17.58 21.79
C VAL A 108 2.02 -19.08 21.87
N ALA A 109 3.12 -19.56 21.27
CA ALA A 109 3.50 -20.98 21.34
C ALA A 109 3.77 -21.44 22.77
N THR A 110 4.37 -20.60 23.62
CA THR A 110 4.60 -20.93 25.04
C THR A 110 3.29 -20.99 25.80
N THR A 111 2.39 -20.02 25.59
CA THR A 111 1.07 -19.95 26.24
C THR A 111 0.18 -21.13 25.87
N GLU A 112 0.18 -21.54 24.61
CA GLU A 112 -0.69 -22.60 24.09
C GLU A 112 -0.01 -23.97 24.04
N ASN A 113 1.22 -24.05 24.55
CA ASN A 113 2.04 -25.26 24.58
C ASN A 113 2.23 -25.89 23.19
N PHE A 114 2.50 -25.06 22.19
CA PHE A 114 2.80 -25.48 20.82
C PHE A 114 4.31 -25.65 20.59
N SER A 115 4.61 -26.45 19.58
CA SER A 115 5.96 -26.61 19.04
C SER A 115 5.95 -26.35 17.54
N PHE A 116 6.95 -25.62 17.04
CA PHE A 116 7.04 -25.27 15.62
C PHE A 116 8.48 -25.32 15.10
N LYS A 117 8.66 -25.76 13.86
CA LYS A 117 9.83 -25.46 13.04
C LYS A 117 9.64 -24.13 12.35
N VAL A 118 10.51 -23.17 12.62
CA VAL A 118 10.41 -21.82 12.08
C VAL A 118 11.63 -21.51 11.22
N ALA A 119 11.40 -20.95 10.03
CA ALA A 119 12.42 -20.32 9.22
C ALA A 119 12.25 -18.79 9.26
N THR A 120 13.34 -18.05 9.44
CA THR A 120 13.35 -16.60 9.31
C THR A 120 14.21 -16.16 8.13
N ILE A 121 13.78 -15.12 7.41
CA ILE A 121 14.49 -14.55 6.26
C ILE A 121 14.71 -13.06 6.52
N ASN A 122 15.97 -12.67 6.64
CA ASN A 122 16.36 -11.29 6.95
C ASN A 122 16.56 -10.45 5.67
N THR A 123 16.49 -9.12 5.80
CA THR A 123 16.55 -8.15 4.69
C THR A 123 17.63 -7.09 4.82
N ASN A 124 18.35 -7.06 5.95
CA ASN A 124 19.37 -6.04 6.15
C ASN A 124 20.55 -6.25 5.18
N LEU A 125 20.92 -5.17 4.51
CA LEU A 125 21.94 -5.18 3.47
C LEU A 125 23.24 -4.60 4.01
N ASP A 126 24.37 -5.20 3.65
CA ASP A 126 25.67 -4.60 3.93
C ASP A 126 25.82 -3.30 3.14
N ARG A 127 25.95 -2.18 3.86
CA ARG A 127 26.06 -0.85 3.28
C ARG A 127 27.28 -0.72 2.38
N GLU A 128 28.39 -1.37 2.71
CA GLU A 128 29.58 -1.34 1.86
C GLU A 128 29.35 -2.14 0.57
N ALA A 129 28.62 -3.25 0.64
CA ALA A 129 28.20 -3.98 -0.57
C ALA A 129 27.30 -3.12 -1.47
N VAL A 130 26.32 -2.39 -0.89
CA VAL A 130 25.47 -1.46 -1.64
C VAL A 130 26.31 -0.35 -2.29
N LYS A 131 27.22 0.29 -1.54
CA LYS A 131 28.12 1.34 -2.09
C LYS A 131 29.01 0.81 -3.20
N ASN A 132 29.50 -0.43 -3.10
CA ASN A 132 30.29 -1.05 -4.15
C ASN A 132 29.45 -1.31 -5.41
N LYS A 133 28.18 -1.72 -5.27
CA LYS A 133 27.23 -1.83 -6.40
C LYS A 133 26.94 -0.48 -7.06
N ILE A 134 26.85 0.61 -6.29
CA ILE A 134 26.75 1.99 -6.84
C ILE A 134 27.98 2.30 -7.71
N LYS A 135 29.19 2.10 -7.18
CA LYS A 135 30.45 2.42 -7.88
C LYS A 135 30.66 1.60 -9.16
N ASN A 136 29.96 0.47 -9.30
CA ASN A 136 30.03 -0.42 -10.45
C ASN A 136 28.86 -0.26 -11.43
N ASP A 137 28.03 0.78 -11.28
CA ASP A 137 26.85 1.04 -12.11
C ASP A 137 25.80 -0.10 -12.09
N GLN A 138 25.66 -0.75 -10.92
CA GLN A 138 24.76 -1.89 -10.70
C GLN A 138 23.51 -1.52 -9.88
N ILE A 139 23.25 -0.23 -9.71
CA ILE A 139 22.04 0.29 -9.05
C ILE A 139 21.39 1.34 -9.94
N HIS A 140 20.08 1.22 -10.15
CA HIS A 140 19.32 2.03 -11.10
C HIS A 140 18.09 2.65 -10.42
N PRO A 141 17.65 3.86 -10.79
CA PRO A 141 16.39 4.44 -10.30
C PRO A 141 15.18 3.52 -10.47
N CYS A 142 14.31 3.43 -9.45
CA CYS A 142 13.02 2.74 -9.53
C CYS A 142 11.87 3.77 -9.66
N GLY A 143 11.60 4.24 -10.87
CA GLY A 143 10.62 5.30 -11.10
C GLY A 143 11.30 6.68 -11.19
N PRO A 144 10.59 7.79 -10.92
CA PRO A 144 11.07 9.15 -11.17
C PRO A 144 11.98 9.69 -10.04
N VAL A 145 13.05 8.97 -9.70
CA VAL A 145 14.03 9.35 -8.67
C VAL A 145 15.43 9.58 -9.28
N PRO A 146 16.29 10.42 -8.69
CA PRO A 146 17.66 10.61 -9.16
C PRO A 146 18.52 9.36 -8.94
N ASP A 147 19.71 9.32 -9.55
CA ASP A 147 20.69 8.25 -9.30
C ASP A 147 21.15 8.22 -7.83
N LEU A 148 21.30 7.00 -7.29
CA LEU A 148 21.71 6.79 -5.91
C LEU A 148 23.18 7.12 -5.71
N ARG A 149 23.50 7.94 -4.69
CA ARG A 149 24.88 8.27 -4.31
C ARG A 149 25.27 7.50 -3.05
N THR A 150 26.58 7.33 -2.85
CA THR A 150 27.10 6.66 -1.64
C THR A 150 26.73 7.40 -0.35
N GLU A 151 26.65 8.74 -0.41
CA GLU A 151 26.19 9.57 0.72
C GLU A 151 24.75 9.25 1.13
N ASP A 152 23.88 8.90 0.17
CA ASP A 152 22.48 8.56 0.47
C ASP A 152 22.42 7.24 1.26
N VAL A 153 23.32 6.30 0.98
CA VAL A 153 23.48 5.06 1.77
C VAL A 153 24.00 5.37 3.18
N ASP A 154 24.89 6.35 3.34
CA ASP A 154 25.38 6.77 4.66
C ASP A 154 24.31 7.46 5.49
N ASN A 155 23.47 8.29 4.87
CA ASN A 155 22.43 9.06 5.55
C ASN A 155 21.17 8.23 5.89
N ALA A 156 20.99 7.07 5.25
CA ALA A 156 19.84 6.22 5.51
C ALA A 156 19.85 5.69 6.96
N VAL A 157 18.74 5.81 7.68
CA VAL A 157 18.54 5.24 9.01
C VAL A 157 18.41 3.72 8.92
N GLU A 158 17.66 3.24 7.93
CA GLU A 158 17.42 1.82 7.67
C GLU A 158 17.35 1.59 6.15
N ILE A 159 17.82 0.42 5.70
CA ILE A 159 17.77 0.00 4.30
C ILE A 159 17.24 -1.43 4.26
N VAL A 160 16.18 -1.65 3.49
CA VAL A 160 15.60 -2.98 3.27
C VAL A 160 15.63 -3.34 1.79
N GLY A 161 15.96 -4.59 1.51
CA GLY A 161 15.82 -5.17 0.16
C GLY A 161 14.47 -5.88 0.02
N GLN A 162 13.72 -5.53 -1.02
CA GLN A 162 12.48 -6.22 -1.40
C GLN A 162 12.82 -7.54 -2.10
N MET A 163 12.80 -8.64 -1.34
CA MET A 163 13.16 -9.96 -1.85
C MET A 163 12.08 -10.56 -2.79
N GLY A 164 12.51 -11.43 -3.71
CA GLY A 164 11.63 -12.25 -4.54
C GLY A 164 11.42 -13.66 -3.99
N VAL A 165 11.13 -14.63 -4.87
CA VAL A 165 10.78 -16.01 -4.47
C VAL A 165 11.96 -16.85 -3.97
N ALA A 166 13.20 -16.52 -4.37
CA ALA A 166 14.35 -17.39 -4.16
C ALA A 166 14.64 -17.71 -2.68
N PRO A 167 14.61 -16.75 -1.74
CA PRO A 167 14.81 -17.04 -0.32
C PRO A 167 13.70 -17.92 0.29
N PHE A 168 12.44 -17.73 -0.13
CA PHE A 168 11.33 -18.56 0.33
C PHE A 168 11.44 -20.00 -0.20
N LEU A 169 11.82 -20.16 -1.47
CA LEU A 169 12.08 -21.49 -2.05
C LEU A 169 13.21 -22.21 -1.31
N SER A 170 14.28 -21.48 -0.93
CA SER A 170 15.36 -22.00 -0.09
C SER A 170 14.84 -22.44 1.29
N ALA A 171 14.06 -21.59 1.97
CA ALA A 171 13.48 -21.90 3.27
C ALA A 171 12.55 -23.12 3.25
N LEU A 172 11.76 -23.28 2.20
CA LEU A 172 10.83 -24.40 2.03
C LEU A 172 11.53 -25.77 1.90
N GLN A 173 12.83 -25.82 1.57
CA GLN A 173 13.58 -27.08 1.45
C GLN A 173 13.71 -27.83 2.79
N ASN A 174 13.70 -27.11 3.91
CA ASN A 174 13.77 -27.70 5.26
C ASN A 174 12.38 -27.97 5.87
N ASP A 175 11.32 -27.87 5.06
CA ASP A 175 9.93 -28.16 5.45
C ASP A 175 9.49 -27.46 6.76
N PRO A 176 9.72 -26.14 6.94
CA PRO A 176 9.30 -25.44 8.15
C PRO A 176 7.77 -25.39 8.27
N ASP A 177 7.27 -25.33 9.50
CA ASP A 177 5.86 -25.06 9.80
C ASP A 177 5.53 -23.59 9.50
N ILE A 178 6.45 -22.69 9.87
CA ILE A 178 6.28 -21.24 9.77
C ILE A 178 7.48 -20.63 9.04
N ILE A 179 7.23 -19.73 8.10
CA ILE A 179 8.25 -18.86 7.50
C ILE A 179 7.92 -17.40 7.84
N LEU A 180 8.89 -16.70 8.42
CA LEU A 180 8.83 -15.26 8.66
C LEU A 180 9.87 -14.57 7.80
N SER A 181 9.50 -13.51 7.09
CA SER A 181 10.46 -12.74 6.32
C SER A 181 10.32 -11.25 6.56
N GLY A 182 11.43 -10.54 6.35
CA GLY A 182 11.44 -9.09 6.24
C GLY A 182 10.77 -8.64 4.93
N ARG A 183 11.16 -7.45 4.47
CA ARG A 183 10.61 -6.81 3.27
C ARG A 183 10.63 -7.75 2.07
N SER A 184 9.45 -8.00 1.51
CA SER A 184 9.28 -8.84 0.34
C SER A 184 8.48 -8.12 -0.72
N TYR A 185 8.63 -8.57 -1.97
CA TYR A 185 7.68 -8.20 -3.00
C TYR A 185 6.38 -8.92 -2.69
N ASP A 186 5.30 -8.17 -2.54
CA ASP A 186 4.07 -8.63 -1.90
C ASP A 186 3.52 -9.98 -2.45
N PRO A 187 3.60 -10.29 -3.77
CA PRO A 187 3.21 -11.60 -4.31
C PRO A 187 4.19 -12.77 -4.02
N ALA A 188 5.43 -12.49 -3.63
CA ALA A 188 6.52 -13.46 -3.56
C ALA A 188 6.30 -14.64 -2.60
N PRO A 189 5.77 -14.50 -1.37
CA PRO A 189 5.52 -15.69 -0.54
C PRO A 189 4.49 -16.64 -1.16
N PHE A 190 3.47 -16.09 -1.83
CA PHE A 190 2.46 -16.86 -2.57
C PHE A 190 3.07 -17.55 -3.77
N ALA A 191 3.81 -16.80 -4.58
CA ALA A 191 4.45 -17.31 -5.78
C ALA A 191 5.46 -18.40 -5.43
N ALA A 192 6.28 -18.21 -4.40
CA ALA A 192 7.23 -19.21 -3.94
C ALA A 192 6.55 -20.51 -3.50
N TYR A 193 5.47 -20.41 -2.71
CA TYR A 193 4.73 -21.59 -2.29
C TYR A 193 4.07 -22.30 -3.48
N CYS A 194 3.50 -21.56 -4.44
CA CYS A 194 2.90 -22.14 -5.63
C CYS A 194 3.93 -22.84 -6.54
N LEU A 195 5.09 -22.21 -6.74
CA LEU A 195 6.20 -22.78 -7.51
C LEU A 195 6.74 -24.04 -6.85
N HIS A 196 6.89 -24.04 -5.51
CA HIS A 196 7.29 -25.22 -4.74
C HIS A 196 6.28 -26.38 -4.89
N ARG A 197 5.01 -26.06 -5.12
CA ARG A 197 3.91 -27.00 -5.38
C ARG A 197 3.63 -27.24 -6.88
N GLY A 198 4.55 -26.82 -7.76
CA GLY A 198 4.56 -27.14 -9.19
C GLY A 198 3.57 -26.37 -10.07
N ALA A 199 3.03 -25.24 -9.59
CA ALA A 199 2.24 -24.34 -10.44
C ALA A 199 3.13 -23.59 -11.45
N ASP A 200 2.55 -23.22 -12.59
CA ASP A 200 3.25 -22.43 -13.61
C ASP A 200 3.57 -21.02 -13.07
N PRO A 201 4.72 -20.41 -13.42
CA PRO A 201 5.11 -19.10 -12.89
C PRO A 201 4.07 -17.99 -13.06
N GLY A 202 3.38 -17.92 -14.21
CA GLY A 202 2.34 -16.93 -14.44
C GLY A 202 1.14 -17.07 -13.49
N VAL A 203 0.75 -18.31 -13.16
CA VAL A 203 -0.30 -18.62 -12.17
C VAL A 203 0.17 -18.21 -10.78
N ALA A 204 1.39 -18.62 -10.41
CA ALA A 204 1.97 -18.39 -9.08
C ALA A 204 2.06 -16.89 -8.76
N TRP A 205 2.61 -16.10 -9.68
CA TRP A 205 2.74 -14.66 -9.51
C TRP A 205 1.40 -13.94 -9.55
N TYR A 206 0.48 -14.36 -10.44
CA TYR A 206 -0.79 -13.66 -10.56
C TYR A 206 -1.74 -13.93 -9.38
N LEU A 207 -1.78 -15.18 -8.89
CA LEU A 207 -2.47 -15.51 -7.64
C LEU A 207 -1.93 -14.63 -6.50
N GLY A 208 -0.61 -14.54 -6.36
CA GLY A 208 0.03 -13.73 -5.32
C GLY A 208 -0.40 -12.27 -5.39
N LYS A 209 -0.38 -11.65 -6.59
CA LYS A 209 -0.80 -10.25 -6.77
C LYS A 209 -2.22 -9.96 -6.30
N ILE A 210 -3.13 -10.91 -6.44
CA ILE A 210 -4.52 -10.72 -6.00
C ILE A 210 -4.66 -11.06 -4.51
N MET A 211 -4.07 -12.16 -4.09
CA MET A 211 -4.23 -12.67 -2.72
C MET A 211 -3.44 -11.90 -1.67
N GLU A 212 -2.39 -11.14 -2.04
CA GLU A 212 -1.68 -10.24 -1.10
C GLU A 212 -2.63 -9.25 -0.41
N CYS A 213 -3.72 -8.87 -1.07
CA CYS A 213 -4.75 -7.98 -0.52
C CYS A 213 -5.97 -8.73 0.06
N GLY A 214 -5.89 -10.06 0.21
CA GLY A 214 -7.01 -10.89 0.65
C GLY A 214 -8.25 -10.75 -0.26
N ALA A 215 -9.44 -10.67 0.34
CA ALA A 215 -10.70 -10.57 -0.41
C ALA A 215 -11.08 -9.13 -0.82
N PHE A 216 -10.10 -8.24 -1.00
CA PHE A 216 -10.37 -6.86 -1.42
C PHE A 216 -10.97 -6.75 -2.84
N CYS A 217 -10.76 -7.76 -3.68
CA CYS A 217 -11.37 -7.84 -5.01
C CYS A 217 -12.82 -8.38 -4.99
N ALA A 218 -13.34 -8.82 -3.84
CA ALA A 218 -14.71 -9.28 -3.73
C ALA A 218 -15.72 -8.12 -3.73
N VAL A 219 -16.98 -8.43 -4.02
CA VAL A 219 -18.11 -7.52 -3.98
C VAL A 219 -19.18 -8.10 -3.04
N PRO A 220 -19.54 -7.40 -1.93
CA PRO A 220 -18.82 -6.26 -1.36
C PRO A 220 -17.37 -6.62 -0.96
N LYS A 221 -16.55 -5.60 -0.71
CA LYS A 221 -15.14 -5.74 -0.34
C LYS A 221 -15.00 -6.60 0.94
N GLY A 222 -14.32 -7.75 0.81
CA GLY A 222 -14.15 -8.72 1.89
C GLY A 222 -12.78 -8.65 2.58
N ARG A 223 -12.52 -9.64 3.45
CA ARG A 223 -11.19 -9.85 4.07
C ARG A 223 -10.57 -11.20 3.75
N VAL A 224 -11.27 -12.29 4.05
CA VAL A 224 -10.74 -13.66 3.95
C VAL A 224 -10.99 -14.24 2.56
N MET A 225 -9.92 -14.64 1.87
CA MET A 225 -9.96 -15.22 0.52
C MET A 225 -9.30 -16.60 0.51
N VAL A 226 -9.83 -17.50 -0.32
CA VAL A 226 -9.20 -18.78 -0.64
C VAL A 226 -8.85 -18.82 -2.13
N GLY A 227 -7.60 -19.19 -2.41
CA GLY A 227 -7.09 -19.48 -3.74
C GLY A 227 -6.97 -20.99 -3.94
N THR A 228 -7.74 -21.58 -4.85
CA THR A 228 -7.56 -22.98 -5.26
C THR A 228 -6.67 -23.03 -6.49
N VAL A 229 -5.48 -23.61 -6.36
CA VAL A 229 -4.41 -23.53 -7.34
C VAL A 229 -4.26 -24.84 -8.09
N ARG A 230 -4.13 -24.72 -9.41
CA ARG A 230 -3.80 -25.79 -10.35
C ARG A 230 -2.54 -25.41 -11.10
N LYS A 231 -2.05 -26.32 -11.94
CA LYS A 231 -0.85 -26.05 -12.74
C LYS A 231 -0.94 -24.76 -13.57
N SER A 232 -2.03 -24.58 -14.33
CA SER A 232 -2.17 -23.49 -15.32
C SER A 232 -3.34 -22.52 -15.04
N SER A 233 -3.99 -22.62 -13.88
CA SER A 233 -5.09 -21.74 -13.47
C SER A 233 -5.26 -21.71 -11.95
N PHE A 234 -6.02 -20.75 -11.44
CA PHE A 234 -6.45 -20.71 -10.05
C PHE A 234 -7.87 -20.17 -9.91
N ASP A 235 -8.56 -20.56 -8.85
CA ASP A 235 -9.90 -20.07 -8.51
C ASP A 235 -9.83 -19.20 -7.26
N LEU A 236 -10.53 -18.07 -7.27
CA LEU A 236 -10.65 -17.16 -6.13
C LEU A 236 -12.06 -17.23 -5.54
N THR A 237 -12.15 -17.65 -4.28
CA THR A 237 -13.41 -17.77 -3.54
C THR A 237 -13.34 -16.96 -2.25
N PRO A 238 -14.13 -15.88 -2.09
CA PRO A 238 -14.23 -15.20 -0.81
C PRO A 238 -14.90 -16.14 0.20
N VAL A 239 -14.43 -16.15 1.45
CA VAL A 239 -14.97 -17.10 2.44
C VAL A 239 -16.39 -16.70 2.84
N SER A 240 -16.60 -15.43 3.19
CA SER A 240 -17.90 -14.89 3.60
C SER A 240 -18.99 -15.19 2.56
N PRO A 241 -20.12 -15.83 2.94
CA PRO A 241 -21.18 -16.22 2.01
C PRO A 241 -21.91 -15.03 1.38
N PHE A 242 -21.73 -13.84 1.96
CA PHE A 242 -22.32 -12.58 1.50
C PHE A 242 -21.49 -11.88 0.41
N GLU A 243 -20.29 -12.41 0.12
CA GLU A 243 -19.34 -11.87 -0.84
C GLU A 243 -19.26 -12.77 -2.10
N ARG A 244 -18.92 -12.15 -3.23
CA ARG A 244 -18.60 -12.83 -4.48
C ARG A 244 -17.43 -12.16 -5.21
N CYS A 245 -16.63 -12.95 -5.91
CA CYS A 245 -15.77 -12.44 -6.97
C CYS A 245 -16.55 -12.35 -8.28
N THR A 246 -16.28 -11.32 -9.07
CA THR A 246 -16.75 -11.24 -10.47
C THR A 246 -15.55 -11.12 -11.41
N PRO A 247 -15.69 -11.51 -12.68
CA PRO A 247 -14.61 -11.36 -13.66
C PRO A 247 -14.02 -9.94 -13.66
N VAL A 248 -14.90 -8.94 -13.63
CA VAL A 248 -14.55 -7.51 -13.60
C VAL A 248 -13.86 -7.12 -12.30
N SER A 249 -14.35 -7.57 -11.14
CA SER A 249 -13.77 -7.18 -9.85
C SER A 249 -12.38 -7.78 -9.62
N VAL A 250 -12.16 -9.00 -10.11
CA VAL A 250 -10.85 -9.67 -10.08
C VAL A 250 -9.88 -8.99 -11.03
N ALA A 251 -10.29 -8.72 -12.28
CA ALA A 251 -9.48 -7.97 -13.24
C ALA A 251 -9.16 -6.55 -12.73
N ALA A 252 -10.13 -5.86 -12.13
CA ALA A 252 -9.96 -4.49 -11.62
C ALA A 252 -8.94 -4.38 -10.48
N HIS A 253 -8.67 -5.48 -9.79
CA HIS A 253 -7.69 -5.50 -8.71
C HIS A 253 -6.24 -5.33 -9.21
N THR A 254 -5.97 -5.58 -10.49
CA THR A 254 -4.62 -5.36 -11.06
C THR A 254 -4.28 -3.87 -11.21
N LEU A 255 -5.29 -2.99 -11.24
CA LEU A 255 -5.07 -1.54 -11.24
C LEU A 255 -4.57 -1.02 -9.89
N TYR A 256 -4.86 -1.74 -8.80
CA TYR A 256 -4.65 -1.27 -7.44
C TYR A 256 -3.17 -1.17 -7.12
N GLU A 257 -2.71 0.05 -6.80
CA GLU A 257 -1.34 0.38 -6.35
C GLU A 257 -0.22 0.03 -7.34
N LYS A 258 -0.54 -0.05 -8.64
CA LYS A 258 0.44 -0.31 -9.71
C LYS A 258 0.46 0.83 -10.70
N THR A 259 1.62 1.11 -11.31
CA THR A 259 1.77 2.10 -12.39
C THR A 259 0.90 1.72 -13.61
N ARG A 260 0.84 0.42 -13.90
CA ARG A 260 0.11 -0.18 -15.02
C ARG A 260 -0.67 -1.42 -14.56
N PRO A 261 -1.78 -1.79 -15.22
CA PRO A 261 -2.54 -2.98 -14.86
C PRO A 261 -2.19 -4.26 -15.63
N ASP A 262 -1.38 -4.16 -16.69
CA ASP A 262 -1.14 -5.20 -17.71
C ASP A 262 0.28 -5.80 -17.67
N ARG A 263 1.25 -5.04 -17.15
CA ARG A 263 2.66 -5.41 -16.99
C ARG A 263 3.13 -5.04 -15.60
N LEU A 264 3.39 -6.05 -14.78
CA LEU A 264 3.74 -5.88 -13.38
C LEU A 264 5.17 -6.35 -13.15
N PRO A 265 6.18 -5.45 -13.22
CA PRO A 265 7.56 -5.80 -12.95
C PRO A 265 7.75 -6.14 -11.46
N GLY A 266 8.61 -7.12 -11.18
CA GLY A 266 9.00 -7.52 -9.84
C GLY A 266 10.34 -8.25 -9.86
N PRO A 267 10.82 -8.73 -8.70
CA PRO A 267 12.08 -9.45 -8.63
C PRO A 267 12.11 -10.66 -9.58
N GLY A 268 13.06 -10.64 -10.50
CA GLY A 268 13.32 -11.71 -11.45
C GLY A 268 12.51 -11.69 -12.75
N GLY A 269 11.58 -10.77 -12.96
CA GLY A 269 10.79 -10.74 -14.19
C GLY A 269 9.60 -9.80 -14.19
N ILE A 270 8.79 -9.92 -15.25
CA ILE A 270 7.55 -9.16 -15.45
C ILE A 270 6.39 -10.13 -15.51
N LEU A 271 5.36 -9.90 -14.70
CA LEU A 271 4.08 -10.58 -14.85
C LEU A 271 3.28 -9.89 -15.97
N ASN A 272 3.07 -10.62 -17.07
CA ASN A 272 2.31 -10.21 -18.25
C ASN A 272 0.89 -10.78 -18.19
N LEU A 273 -0.10 -9.88 -18.29
CA LEU A 273 -1.53 -10.19 -18.18
C LEU A 273 -2.32 -10.06 -19.49
N ASP A 274 -1.68 -9.89 -20.64
CA ASP A 274 -2.38 -9.77 -21.94
C ASP A 274 -3.25 -10.98 -22.26
N GLY A 275 -2.77 -12.18 -21.89
CA GLY A 275 -3.47 -13.44 -22.09
C GLY A 275 -4.44 -13.80 -20.96
N ALA A 276 -4.58 -12.96 -19.93
CA ALA A 276 -5.34 -13.28 -18.74
C ALA A 276 -6.84 -13.39 -19.04
N ARG A 277 -7.47 -14.46 -18.54
CA ARG A 277 -8.90 -14.75 -18.68
C ARG A 277 -9.54 -14.91 -17.32
N TYR A 278 -10.80 -14.49 -17.22
CA TYR A 278 -11.58 -14.46 -15.99
C TYR A 278 -12.94 -15.10 -16.25
N GLU A 279 -13.20 -16.24 -15.62
CA GLU A 279 -14.40 -17.03 -15.82
C GLU A 279 -15.16 -17.14 -14.50
N ALA A 280 -16.41 -16.67 -14.46
CA ALA A 280 -17.27 -16.90 -13.31
C ALA A 280 -17.71 -18.36 -13.28
N LEU A 281 -17.59 -19.02 -12.12
CA LEU A 281 -18.02 -20.40 -11.95
C LEU A 281 -19.51 -20.49 -11.56
N GLU A 282 -20.06 -21.69 -11.70
CA GLU A 282 -21.50 -21.99 -11.51
C GLU A 282 -22.03 -21.67 -10.10
N ASP A 283 -21.15 -21.60 -9.09
CA ASP A 283 -21.52 -21.23 -7.72
C ASP A 283 -21.91 -19.75 -7.55
N GLY A 284 -21.70 -18.93 -8.59
CA GLY A 284 -22.02 -17.50 -8.62
C GLY A 284 -21.17 -16.65 -7.68
N ARG A 285 -20.07 -17.20 -7.15
CA ARG A 285 -19.19 -16.58 -6.14
C ARG A 285 -17.71 -16.66 -6.46
N THR A 286 -17.33 -17.67 -7.23
CA THR A 286 -15.93 -17.99 -7.53
C THR A 286 -15.58 -17.56 -8.94
N VAL A 287 -14.36 -17.05 -9.13
CA VAL A 287 -13.81 -16.71 -10.45
C VAL A 287 -12.54 -17.52 -10.69
N ARG A 288 -12.49 -18.22 -11.81
CA ARG A 288 -11.29 -18.86 -12.33
C ARG A 288 -10.48 -17.89 -13.16
N VAL A 289 -9.17 -17.89 -12.92
CA VAL A 289 -8.19 -17.07 -13.62
C VAL A 289 -7.17 -17.96 -14.32
N SER A 290 -6.83 -17.65 -15.56
CA SER A 290 -5.84 -18.39 -16.37
C SER A 290 -5.16 -17.48 -17.40
N GLY A 291 -4.10 -17.97 -18.05
CA GLY A 291 -3.49 -17.31 -19.20
C GLY A 291 -2.47 -16.20 -18.91
N ALA A 292 -2.22 -15.90 -17.63
CA ALA A 292 -1.12 -15.03 -17.23
C ALA A 292 0.25 -15.70 -17.50
N GLN A 293 1.25 -14.89 -17.85
CA GLN A 293 2.61 -15.33 -18.14
C GLN A 293 3.63 -14.56 -17.30
N PHE A 294 4.69 -15.23 -16.87
CA PHE A 294 5.82 -14.56 -16.24
C PHE A 294 7.00 -14.57 -17.20
N GLU A 295 7.50 -13.38 -17.51
CA GLU A 295 8.61 -13.13 -18.43
C GLU A 295 9.88 -12.90 -17.60
N PRO A 296 10.81 -13.86 -17.53
CA PRO A 296 12.01 -13.69 -16.73
C PRO A 296 12.90 -12.56 -17.26
N SER A 297 13.41 -11.73 -16.36
CA SER A 297 14.38 -10.69 -16.71
C SER A 297 15.74 -11.31 -16.99
N ARG A 298 16.51 -10.70 -17.91
CA ARG A 298 17.91 -11.11 -18.17
C ARG A 298 18.79 -10.94 -16.93
N THR A 299 18.60 -9.85 -16.20
CA THR A 299 19.30 -9.55 -14.95
C THR A 299 18.28 -9.64 -13.81
N TYR A 300 18.61 -10.39 -12.76
CA TYR A 300 17.77 -10.43 -11.58
C TYR A 300 17.99 -9.16 -10.77
N GLN A 301 16.91 -8.47 -10.41
CA GLN A 301 16.96 -7.23 -9.65
C GLN A 301 16.12 -7.35 -8.39
N VAL A 302 16.55 -6.67 -7.33
CA VAL A 302 15.74 -6.43 -6.13
C VAL A 302 15.60 -4.94 -5.89
N LYS A 303 14.47 -4.53 -5.35
CA LYS A 303 14.25 -3.13 -5.02
C LYS A 303 14.82 -2.80 -3.65
N LEU A 304 15.63 -1.76 -3.55
CA LEU A 304 16.13 -1.17 -2.33
C LEU A 304 15.20 -0.04 -1.89
N GLU A 305 14.76 -0.09 -0.65
CA GLU A 305 13.98 0.97 0.00
C GLU A 305 14.74 1.44 1.24
N GLY A 306 14.87 2.75 1.42
CA GLY A 306 15.61 3.35 2.53
C GLY A 306 15.16 4.76 2.82
N VAL A 307 15.33 5.16 4.08
CA VAL A 307 14.80 6.41 4.61
C VAL A 307 15.84 7.21 5.38
N GLU A 308 15.83 8.52 5.21
CA GLU A 308 16.69 9.47 5.89
C GLU A 308 15.88 10.31 6.88
N LYS A 309 16.46 10.61 8.05
CA LYS A 309 15.85 11.51 9.03
C LYS A 309 16.18 12.96 8.67
N LEU A 310 15.16 13.79 8.51
CA LEU A 310 15.30 15.22 8.19
C LEU A 310 15.29 16.14 9.41
N GLY A 311 14.64 15.71 10.50
CA GLY A 311 14.54 16.53 11.72
C GLY A 311 13.34 16.17 12.57
N HIS A 312 12.82 17.17 13.28
CA HIS A 312 11.68 17.11 14.18
C HIS A 312 10.56 18.04 13.69
N ARG A 313 9.31 17.56 13.74
CA ARG A 313 8.13 18.28 13.28
C ARG A 313 7.34 18.85 14.46
N THR A 314 7.03 20.14 14.39
CA THR A 314 5.98 20.75 15.21
C THR A 314 4.92 21.33 14.27
N ILE A 315 3.66 21.06 14.57
CA ILE A 315 2.52 21.58 13.81
C ILE A 315 1.65 22.51 14.65
N PHE A 316 0.94 23.41 14.00
CA PHE A 316 -0.19 24.13 14.58
C PHE A 316 -1.32 24.21 13.54
N ILE A 317 -2.56 24.24 14.02
CA ILE A 317 -3.75 24.31 13.18
C ILE A 317 -4.73 25.35 13.71
N GLY A 318 -5.48 25.99 12.83
CA GLY A 318 -6.56 26.90 13.21
C GLY A 318 -7.30 27.51 12.04
N GLY A 319 -8.44 28.11 12.33
CA GLY A 319 -9.36 28.68 11.35
C GLY A 319 -9.18 30.19 11.16
N ILE A 320 -9.49 30.68 9.97
CA ILE A 320 -9.68 32.09 9.66
C ILE A 320 -11.01 32.25 8.94
N ARG A 321 -11.86 33.15 9.46
CA ARG A 321 -13.19 33.45 8.93
C ARG A 321 -13.35 34.91 8.48
N ASP A 322 -12.32 35.73 8.69
CA ASP A 322 -12.35 37.14 8.30
C ASP A 322 -12.21 37.26 6.77
N PRO A 323 -13.24 37.72 6.03
CA PRO A 323 -13.19 37.80 4.58
C PRO A 323 -12.12 38.78 4.07
N ILE A 324 -11.78 39.81 4.85
CA ILE A 324 -10.74 40.77 4.47
C ILE A 324 -9.38 40.07 4.48
N LEU A 325 -9.10 39.27 5.51
CA LEU A 325 -7.86 38.51 5.60
C LEU A 325 -7.81 37.35 4.60
N ILE A 326 -8.91 36.61 4.41
CA ILE A 326 -8.99 35.49 3.45
C ILE A 326 -8.62 35.96 2.04
N SER A 327 -9.10 37.15 1.63
CA SER A 327 -8.81 37.71 0.30
C SER A 327 -7.33 38.00 0.02
N GLN A 328 -6.49 38.10 1.06
CA GLN A 328 -5.06 38.43 0.98
C GLN A 328 -4.18 37.40 1.71
N ILE A 329 -4.67 36.16 1.88
CA ILE A 329 -4.04 35.20 2.79
C ILE A 329 -2.61 34.82 2.39
N ASP A 330 -2.31 34.70 1.09
CA ASP A 330 -0.97 34.33 0.63
C ASP A 330 0.07 35.40 0.98
N GLU A 331 -0.28 36.66 0.73
CA GLU A 331 0.56 37.82 1.02
C GLU A 331 0.78 37.97 2.52
N PHE A 332 -0.28 37.73 3.32
CA PHE A 332 -0.21 37.73 4.77
C PHE A 332 0.70 36.62 5.32
N LEU A 333 0.54 35.38 4.85
CA LEU A 333 1.36 34.26 5.29
C LEU A 333 2.82 34.42 4.88
N GLU A 334 3.09 35.00 3.71
CA GLU A 334 4.44 35.34 3.28
C GLU A 334 5.06 36.46 4.13
N ALA A 335 4.27 37.45 4.55
CA ALA A 335 4.71 38.47 5.50
C ALA A 335 5.05 37.86 6.87
N ALA A 336 4.23 36.92 7.37
CA ALA A 336 4.50 36.19 8.60
C ALA A 336 5.78 35.35 8.50
N ARG A 337 5.97 34.62 7.39
CA ARG A 337 7.22 33.88 7.10
C ARG A 337 8.43 34.80 7.15
N LYS A 338 8.40 35.94 6.45
CA LYS A 338 9.51 36.91 6.43
C LYS A 338 9.80 37.52 7.81
N TYR A 339 8.77 37.78 8.61
CA TYR A 339 8.95 38.25 9.97
C TYR A 339 9.67 37.20 10.83
N THR A 340 9.21 35.95 10.78
CA THR A 340 9.86 34.83 11.48
C THR A 340 11.30 34.61 11.02
N GLN A 341 11.60 34.70 9.72
CA GLN A 341 12.96 34.59 9.18
C GLN A 341 13.92 35.66 9.73
N LYS A 342 13.44 36.83 10.16
CA LYS A 342 14.29 37.84 10.83
C LYS A 342 14.68 37.42 12.24
N LEU A 343 13.82 36.65 12.92
CA LEU A 343 14.07 36.12 14.26
C LEU A 343 14.85 34.79 14.22
N PHE A 344 14.67 34.03 13.14
CA PHE A 344 15.31 32.75 12.88
C PHE A 344 15.94 32.76 11.46
N PRO A 345 17.13 33.36 11.29
CA PRO A 345 17.78 33.55 9.98
C PRO A 345 18.06 32.27 9.18
N GLU A 346 18.09 31.11 9.84
CA GLU A 346 18.26 29.80 9.23
C GLU A 346 16.98 29.26 8.55
N LEU A 347 15.80 29.79 8.91
CA LEU A 347 14.52 29.31 8.40
C LEU A 347 14.43 29.48 6.87
N ASP A 348 14.15 28.37 6.18
CA ASP A 348 14.09 28.22 4.72
C ASP A 348 15.43 28.47 3.99
N ARG A 349 16.53 28.69 4.71
CA ARG A 349 17.89 28.77 4.14
C ARG A 349 18.66 27.47 4.33
N ASP A 350 18.43 26.81 5.46
CA ASP A 350 18.90 25.46 5.74
C ASP A 350 17.80 24.45 5.33
N PRO A 351 18.09 23.45 4.48
CA PRO A 351 17.14 22.36 4.20
C PRO A 351 16.63 21.64 5.46
N GLY A 352 17.40 21.62 6.54
CA GLY A 352 17.01 21.07 7.84
C GLY A 352 16.10 21.98 8.67
N CYS A 353 15.82 23.21 8.23
CA CYS A 353 14.96 24.17 8.93
C CYS A 353 13.94 24.80 7.98
N GLN A 354 12.71 24.30 7.96
CA GLN A 354 11.68 24.69 6.98
C GLN A 354 10.33 25.02 7.63
N LEU A 355 9.62 25.99 7.06
CA LEU A 355 8.22 26.28 7.37
C LEU A 355 7.34 26.03 6.14
N LYS A 356 6.26 25.27 6.30
CA LYS A 356 5.23 25.08 5.28
C LYS A 356 3.86 25.51 5.82
N PHE A 357 3.05 26.07 4.93
CA PHE A 357 1.65 26.37 5.19
C PHE A 357 0.77 25.56 4.24
N GLN A 358 -0.27 24.95 4.78
CA GLN A 358 -1.32 24.30 4.02
C GLN A 358 -2.65 24.98 4.34
N VAL A 359 -3.37 25.42 3.31
CA VAL A 359 -4.60 26.21 3.45
C VAL A 359 -5.81 25.40 2.99
N TYR A 360 -6.51 24.79 3.94
CA TYR A 360 -7.78 24.09 3.72
C TYR A 360 -8.87 25.09 3.37
N GLY A 361 -9.76 24.73 2.45
CA GLY A 361 -10.70 25.66 1.82
C GLY A 361 -10.11 26.44 0.64
N LYS A 362 -8.81 26.22 0.31
CA LYS A 362 -8.16 26.78 -0.87
C LYS A 362 -7.54 25.71 -1.76
N ASN A 363 -6.46 25.07 -1.31
CA ASN A 363 -5.75 24.05 -2.07
C ASN A 363 -4.91 23.10 -1.20
N ALA A 364 -5.22 22.93 0.09
CA ALA A 364 -4.43 22.08 0.99
C ALA A 364 -4.21 20.66 0.45
N VAL A 365 -5.23 20.04 -0.16
CA VAL A 365 -5.21 18.63 -0.59
C VAL A 365 -4.44 18.42 -1.91
N MET A 366 -4.80 19.16 -2.96
CA MET A 366 -4.19 19.01 -4.30
C MET A 366 -2.97 19.91 -4.53
N GLY A 367 -2.82 20.97 -3.74
CA GLY A 367 -1.68 21.90 -3.80
C GLY A 367 -1.50 22.52 -5.20
N PRO A 368 -0.36 22.30 -5.88
CA PRO A 368 -0.13 22.73 -7.26
C PRO A 368 -1.05 22.06 -8.29
N LEU A 369 -1.59 20.87 -7.98
CA LEU A 369 -2.50 20.15 -8.88
C LEU A 369 -3.91 20.74 -8.90
N GLU A 370 -4.26 21.63 -7.96
CA GLU A 370 -5.60 22.21 -7.85
C GLU A 370 -5.93 23.05 -9.09
N PRO A 371 -6.95 22.68 -9.90
CA PRO A 371 -7.36 23.48 -11.05
C PRO A 371 -8.17 24.73 -10.66
N ASN A 372 -8.86 24.72 -9.51
CA ASN A 372 -9.85 25.75 -9.15
C ASN A 372 -9.39 26.59 -7.95
N TYR A 373 -8.85 27.78 -8.20
CA TYR A 373 -8.51 28.76 -7.14
C TYR A 373 -9.62 29.79 -6.87
N GLN A 374 -10.71 29.75 -7.61
CA GLN A 374 -11.57 30.93 -7.81
C GLN A 374 -12.79 31.02 -6.87
N ASP A 375 -13.16 29.94 -6.18
CA ASP A 375 -14.25 29.98 -5.20
C ASP A 375 -13.70 30.34 -3.81
N ALA A 376 -13.96 31.57 -3.36
CA ALA A 376 -13.57 32.01 -2.03
C ALA A 376 -14.37 31.24 -0.97
N ALA A 377 -13.69 30.38 -0.20
CA ALA A 377 -14.29 29.77 0.97
C ALA A 377 -14.65 30.83 2.01
N HIS A 378 -15.83 30.69 2.63
CA HIS A 378 -16.27 31.56 3.72
C HIS A 378 -15.42 31.39 5.00
N GLU A 379 -14.66 30.30 5.08
CA GLU A 379 -13.77 29.93 6.17
C GLU A 379 -12.61 29.08 5.59
N ILE A 380 -11.40 29.33 6.08
CA ILE A 380 -10.21 28.55 5.71
C ILE A 380 -9.53 28.00 6.96
N GLY A 381 -8.87 26.85 6.83
CA GLY A 381 -8.03 26.25 7.86
C GLY A 381 -6.56 26.35 7.49
N ILE A 382 -5.70 26.78 8.41
CA ILE A 382 -4.24 26.84 8.19
C ILE A 382 -3.59 25.76 9.05
N LEU A 383 -2.92 24.82 8.40
CA LEU A 383 -1.97 23.92 9.02
C LEU A 383 -0.56 24.47 8.75
N GLY A 384 0.08 24.94 9.81
CA GLY A 384 1.50 25.28 9.79
C GLY A 384 2.34 24.06 10.19
N GLU A 385 3.36 23.76 9.41
CA GLU A 385 4.33 22.71 9.68
C GLU A 385 5.72 23.34 9.76
N VAL A 386 6.40 23.13 10.90
CA VAL A 386 7.80 23.50 11.07
C VAL A 386 8.64 22.26 11.27
N VAL A 387 9.73 22.16 10.50
CA VAL A 387 10.74 21.12 10.64
C VAL A 387 12.06 21.77 11.01
N ALA A 388 12.73 21.26 12.04
CA ALA A 388 14.02 21.76 12.51
C ALA A 388 14.92 20.61 13.04
N PRO A 389 16.23 20.84 13.25
CA PRO A 389 17.15 19.80 13.74
C PRO A 389 16.83 19.29 15.16
N THR A 390 16.17 20.10 16.00
CA THR A 390 15.77 19.71 17.37
C THR A 390 14.30 20.03 17.64
N PRO A 391 13.63 19.27 18.54
CA PRO A 391 12.25 19.55 18.95
C PRO A 391 12.05 20.96 19.50
N GLU A 392 12.99 21.45 20.31
CA GLU A 392 12.90 22.76 20.95
C GLU A 392 12.93 23.87 19.89
N LYS A 393 13.75 23.67 18.85
CA LYS A 393 13.86 24.64 17.75
C LYS A 393 12.62 24.64 16.87
N SER A 394 12.10 23.46 16.51
CA SER A 394 10.87 23.38 15.71
C SER A 394 9.69 24.01 16.46
N HIS A 395 9.61 23.76 17.78
CA HIS A 395 8.58 24.33 18.63
C HIS A 395 8.72 25.86 18.78
N ALA A 396 9.93 26.37 19.00
CA ALA A 396 10.17 27.81 19.13
C ALA A 396 9.76 28.58 17.87
N ILE A 397 10.11 28.05 16.69
CA ILE A 397 9.73 28.64 15.40
C ILE A 397 8.21 28.52 15.19
N ALA A 398 7.61 27.34 15.42
CA ALA A 398 6.18 27.12 15.27
C ALA A 398 5.36 28.08 16.15
N ASN A 399 5.78 28.26 17.41
CA ASN A 399 5.13 29.17 18.33
C ASN A 399 5.22 30.63 17.85
N ASN A 400 6.38 31.05 17.37
CA ASN A 400 6.56 32.39 16.82
C ASN A 400 5.69 32.64 15.58
N VAL A 401 5.67 31.71 14.63
CA VAL A 401 4.87 31.84 13.40
C VAL A 401 3.39 31.88 13.73
N ARG A 402 2.89 30.96 14.58
CA ARG A 402 1.49 30.96 15.00
C ARG A 402 1.11 32.24 15.74
N ALA A 403 1.95 32.75 16.64
CA ALA A 403 1.73 34.03 17.31
C ALA A 403 1.70 35.20 16.31
N SER A 404 2.56 35.16 15.30
CA SER A 404 2.60 36.15 14.23
C SER A 404 1.31 36.11 13.41
N ILE A 405 0.83 34.94 13.02
CA ILE A 405 -0.46 34.78 12.33
C ILE A 405 -1.60 35.34 13.19
N LEU A 406 -1.59 35.06 14.50
CA LEU A 406 -2.63 35.55 15.42
C LEU A 406 -2.65 37.08 15.55
N HIS A 407 -1.49 37.75 15.57
CA HIS A 407 -1.39 39.16 15.99
C HIS A 407 -0.89 40.14 14.92
N MET A 408 -0.35 39.69 13.79
CA MET A 408 0.16 40.60 12.77
C MET A 408 -0.97 41.42 12.13
N PRO A 409 -0.75 42.72 11.89
CA PRO A 409 -1.72 43.54 11.19
C PRO A 409 -1.75 43.18 9.70
N TYR A 410 -2.90 43.42 9.07
CA TYR A 410 -3.08 43.28 7.63
C TYR A 410 -3.90 44.46 7.08
N LYS A 411 -3.86 44.66 5.76
CA LYS A 411 -4.50 45.83 5.13
C LYS A 411 -6.02 45.74 5.31
N GLY A 412 -6.61 46.79 5.89
CA GLY A 412 -8.06 46.87 6.13
C GLY A 412 -8.54 46.11 7.37
N GLN A 413 -7.64 45.72 8.28
CA GLN A 413 -8.00 45.02 9.52
C GLN A 413 -9.04 45.78 10.35
N MET A 414 -10.11 45.08 10.71
CA MET A 414 -11.15 45.57 11.63
C MET A 414 -11.12 44.85 12.98
N ALA A 415 -10.87 43.54 12.99
CA ALA A 415 -10.76 42.75 14.21
C ALA A 415 -9.31 42.79 14.74
N THR A 416 -9.13 43.37 15.93
CA THR A 416 -7.80 43.56 16.55
C THR A 416 -7.48 42.57 17.67
N ALA A 417 -8.47 41.79 18.12
CA ALA A 417 -8.30 40.81 19.19
C ALA A 417 -7.49 39.57 18.76
N GLY A 418 -7.49 39.25 17.46
CA GLY A 418 -6.71 38.17 16.88
C GLY A 418 -7.27 37.67 15.55
N ASN A 419 -6.40 37.15 14.68
CA ASN A 419 -6.75 36.72 13.33
C ASN A 419 -7.00 35.20 13.21
N PHE A 420 -6.66 34.42 14.24
CA PHE A 420 -6.48 32.96 14.13
C PHE A 420 -7.20 32.19 15.24
N ALA A 421 -8.20 31.41 14.88
CA ALA A 421 -8.98 30.59 15.81
C ALA A 421 -8.30 29.23 16.03
N SER A 422 -7.58 29.08 17.14
CA SER A 422 -6.88 27.82 17.49
C SER A 422 -7.83 26.84 18.21
N PRO A 423 -8.02 25.60 17.71
CA PRO A 423 -8.97 24.64 18.27
C PRO A 423 -8.38 23.74 19.37
N LEU A 424 -7.10 23.87 19.68
CA LEU A 424 -6.36 22.96 20.57
C LEU A 424 -5.60 23.73 21.64
N SER A 425 -5.40 23.08 22.80
CA SER A 425 -4.49 23.52 23.87
C SER A 425 -3.68 22.29 24.33
N PRO A 426 -2.35 22.26 24.15
CA PRO A 426 -1.50 23.34 23.61
C PRO A 426 -1.80 23.65 22.13
N HIS A 427 -1.47 24.87 21.70
CA HIS A 427 -1.74 25.34 20.33
C HIS A 427 -0.78 24.73 19.29
N GLU A 428 0.45 24.42 19.71
CA GLU A 428 1.47 23.72 18.96
C GLU A 428 1.59 22.27 19.45
N GLN A 429 1.79 21.33 18.53
CA GLN A 429 1.89 19.90 18.84
C GLN A 429 3.12 19.30 18.19
N ASP A 430 3.83 18.47 18.95
CA ASP A 430 4.92 17.66 18.42
C ASP A 430 4.36 16.53 17.56
N ALA A 431 4.74 16.50 16.29
CA ALA A 431 4.33 15.49 15.31
C ALA A 431 5.42 14.44 15.06
N GLY A 432 6.48 14.44 15.86
CA GLY A 432 7.54 13.41 15.85
C GLY A 432 8.67 13.68 14.86
N GLY A 433 9.42 12.62 14.54
CA GLY A 433 10.52 12.68 13.58
C GLY A 433 10.01 12.83 12.14
N VAL A 434 10.72 13.61 11.33
CA VAL A 434 10.46 13.74 9.89
C VAL A 434 11.44 12.88 9.13
N PHE A 435 10.92 12.16 8.15
CA PHE A 435 11.72 11.28 7.29
C PHE A 435 11.36 11.52 5.83
N ARG A 436 12.28 11.16 4.93
CA ARG A 436 12.03 11.04 3.50
C ARG A 436 12.53 9.71 2.98
N TRP A 437 11.95 9.26 1.86
CA TRP A 437 12.53 8.19 1.06
C TRP A 437 13.76 8.74 0.34
N ASN A 438 14.94 8.26 0.70
CA ASN A 438 16.19 8.64 0.03
C ASN A 438 16.79 7.49 -0.80
N ILE A 439 16.30 6.26 -0.61
CA ILE A 439 16.64 5.10 -1.44
C ILE A 439 15.33 4.49 -1.96
N TYR A 440 15.19 4.45 -3.27
CA TYR A 440 14.11 3.77 -3.98
C TYR A 440 14.62 3.30 -5.35
N HIS A 441 15.45 2.26 -5.35
CA HIS A 441 16.30 1.89 -6.50
C HIS A 441 16.25 0.38 -6.76
N LEU A 442 16.59 -0.06 -7.96
CA LEU A 442 16.77 -1.46 -8.33
C LEU A 442 18.26 -1.80 -8.27
N MET A 443 18.61 -2.90 -7.60
CA MET A 443 19.99 -3.40 -7.51
C MET A 443 20.14 -4.69 -8.31
N ASP A 444 21.11 -4.70 -9.22
CA ASP A 444 21.45 -5.86 -10.05
C ASP A 444 22.14 -6.95 -9.21
N LEU A 445 21.63 -8.16 -9.33
CA LEU A 445 22.15 -9.35 -8.66
C LEU A 445 22.82 -10.30 -9.66
N SER A 446 23.97 -10.80 -9.25
CA SER A 446 24.63 -11.95 -9.86
C SER A 446 23.90 -13.22 -9.43
N ARG A 447 24.00 -14.28 -10.25
CA ARG A 447 23.37 -15.56 -9.95
C ARG A 447 23.78 -16.08 -8.56
N GLY A 448 22.80 -16.42 -7.73
CA GLY A 448 22.97 -16.89 -6.36
C GLY A 448 22.94 -15.79 -5.30
N GLU A 449 23.18 -14.53 -5.67
CA GLU A 449 23.05 -13.40 -4.74
C GLU A 449 21.61 -13.25 -4.25
N GLU A 450 20.61 -13.65 -5.06
CA GLU A 450 19.19 -13.61 -4.69
C GLU A 450 18.81 -14.48 -3.48
N VAL A 451 19.68 -15.39 -3.06
CA VAL A 451 19.54 -16.17 -1.82
C VAL A 451 20.51 -15.69 -0.74
N TYR A 452 21.77 -15.44 -1.10
CA TYR A 452 22.81 -15.02 -0.14
C TYR A 452 22.48 -13.67 0.53
N LEU A 453 21.89 -12.74 -0.23
CA LEU A 453 21.52 -11.41 0.26
C LEU A 453 20.42 -11.45 1.33
N PHE A 454 19.64 -12.53 1.37
CA PHE A 454 18.49 -12.70 2.27
C PHE A 454 18.66 -14.01 3.05
N PRO A 455 19.56 -14.03 4.05
CA PRO A 455 19.95 -15.26 4.72
C PRO A 455 18.76 -15.89 5.45
N VAL A 456 18.60 -17.20 5.24
CA VAL A 456 17.58 -18.03 5.89
C VAL A 456 18.19 -18.65 7.16
N THR A 457 17.53 -18.43 8.30
CA THR A 457 17.86 -19.11 9.56
C THR A 457 16.76 -20.07 9.94
N HIS A 458 17.10 -21.26 10.43
CA HIS A 458 16.14 -22.25 10.92
C HIS A 458 16.26 -22.39 12.44
N LEU A 459 15.12 -22.48 13.12
CA LEU A 459 15.04 -22.70 14.56
C LEU A 459 13.83 -23.54 14.93
N GLU A 460 13.89 -24.19 16.09
CA GLU A 460 12.78 -24.91 16.67
C GLU A 460 12.25 -24.16 17.89
N ILE A 461 10.94 -23.98 17.96
CA ILE A 461 10.22 -23.56 19.15
C ILE A 461 9.75 -24.85 19.83
N PRO A 462 10.31 -25.22 21.00
CA PRO A 462 9.92 -26.45 21.69
C PRO A 462 8.59 -26.28 22.43
N CYS A 463 7.90 -27.40 22.62
CA CYS A 463 6.76 -27.53 23.53
C CYS A 463 7.22 -27.23 24.97
N SER A 464 6.51 -26.40 25.72
CA SER A 464 6.85 -26.06 27.11
C SER A 464 6.56 -27.20 28.09
N ASP A 465 5.51 -27.98 27.84
CA ASP A 465 5.13 -29.19 28.56
C ASP A 465 4.85 -30.36 27.59
N LYS A 466 5.67 -31.42 27.65
CA LYS A 466 5.50 -32.61 26.80
C LYS A 466 4.41 -33.58 27.30
N THR A 467 3.82 -33.33 28.46
CA THR A 467 2.90 -34.27 29.13
C THR A 467 1.42 -33.98 28.84
N THR A 468 1.09 -32.75 28.45
CA THR A 468 -0.29 -32.35 28.15
C THR A 468 -0.43 -31.93 26.69
N ALA A 469 -1.30 -32.61 25.94
CA ALA A 469 -1.61 -32.21 24.57
C ALA A 469 -2.48 -30.94 24.57
N PRO A 470 -2.17 -29.93 23.75
CA PRO A 470 -3.01 -28.75 23.60
C PRO A 470 -4.43 -29.13 23.17
N VAL A 471 -5.42 -28.61 23.89
CA VAL A 471 -6.84 -28.80 23.57
C VAL A 471 -7.25 -27.76 22.55
N GLU A 472 -7.81 -28.20 21.43
CA GLU A 472 -8.33 -27.29 20.40
C GLU A 472 -9.65 -26.65 20.87
N PRO A 473 -9.76 -25.31 20.89
CA PRO A 473 -11.00 -24.64 21.26
C PRO A 473 -12.07 -24.77 20.16
N ALA A 474 -13.33 -24.52 20.52
CA ALA A 474 -14.37 -24.31 19.52
C ALA A 474 -14.15 -22.96 18.83
N HIS A 475 -14.21 -22.94 17.50
CA HIS A 475 -13.80 -21.79 16.70
C HIS A 475 -14.93 -20.89 16.21
N TYR A 476 -16.15 -21.42 16.19
CA TYR A 476 -17.38 -20.73 15.80
C TYR A 476 -18.59 -21.39 16.46
N THR A 477 -19.67 -20.63 16.64
CA THR A 477 -20.92 -21.14 17.21
C THR A 477 -21.78 -21.87 16.16
N PRO A 478 -22.75 -22.70 16.57
CA PRO A 478 -23.73 -23.28 15.65
C PRO A 478 -24.50 -22.23 14.83
N GLU A 479 -24.78 -21.06 15.42
CA GLU A 479 -25.47 -19.95 14.76
C GLU A 479 -24.60 -19.33 13.65
N GLU A 480 -23.31 -19.10 13.92
CA GLU A 480 -22.35 -18.59 12.92
C GLU A 480 -22.19 -19.57 11.76
N LEU A 481 -22.14 -20.88 12.04
CA LEU A 481 -22.12 -21.91 11.01
C LEU A 481 -23.41 -21.90 10.18
N GLN A 482 -24.57 -21.75 10.83
CA GLN A 482 -25.86 -21.68 10.14
C GLN A 482 -25.98 -20.43 9.26
N GLU A 483 -25.50 -19.28 9.73
CA GLU A 483 -25.39 -18.04 8.95
C GLU A 483 -24.48 -18.27 7.74
N PHE A 484 -23.32 -18.90 7.93
CA PHE A 484 -22.39 -19.22 6.86
C PHE A 484 -23.01 -20.08 5.75
N VAL A 485 -23.73 -21.14 6.13
CA VAL A 485 -24.36 -22.09 5.19
C VAL A 485 -25.54 -21.44 4.43
N ASN A 486 -26.33 -20.63 5.12
CA ASN A 486 -27.54 -20.02 4.56
C ASN A 486 -27.28 -18.70 3.85
N GLY A 487 -26.16 -18.03 4.14
CA GLY A 487 -25.80 -16.77 3.54
C GLY A 487 -25.72 -16.85 2.02
N ARG A 488 -26.14 -15.77 1.36
CA ARG A 488 -26.06 -15.62 -0.09
C ARG A 488 -25.50 -14.24 -0.39
N PRO A 489 -24.74 -14.06 -1.48
CA PRO A 489 -24.16 -12.77 -1.74
C PRO A 489 -25.21 -11.77 -2.21
N GLU A 490 -24.98 -10.51 -1.88
CA GLU A 490 -25.87 -9.43 -2.27
C GLU A 490 -26.03 -9.35 -3.80
N PRO A 491 -27.21 -8.93 -4.31
CA PRO A 491 -27.40 -8.72 -5.73
C PRO A 491 -26.56 -7.54 -6.23
N ILE A 492 -25.97 -7.68 -7.42
CA ILE A 492 -25.27 -6.58 -8.08
C ILE A 492 -26.30 -5.66 -8.71
N ILE A 493 -26.34 -4.41 -8.26
CA ILE A 493 -27.20 -3.37 -8.84
C ILE A 493 -26.32 -2.49 -9.74
N PRO A 494 -26.44 -2.57 -11.07
CA PRO A 494 -25.77 -1.66 -11.99
C PRO A 494 -26.39 -0.27 -11.90
N LYS A 495 -25.60 0.74 -12.20
CA LYS A 495 -26.01 2.13 -12.26
C LYS A 495 -26.85 2.37 -13.51
N SER A 496 -27.88 3.20 -13.38
CA SER A 496 -28.62 3.67 -14.56
C SER A 496 -27.75 4.60 -15.40
N VAL A 497 -27.85 4.50 -16.72
CA VAL A 497 -27.03 5.25 -17.66
C VAL A 497 -27.93 6.23 -18.40
N PRO A 498 -27.76 7.55 -18.19
CA PRO A 498 -28.54 8.55 -18.93
C PRO A 498 -28.08 8.62 -20.40
N SER A 499 -29.01 8.86 -21.32
CA SER A 499 -28.72 8.89 -22.76
C SER A 499 -28.07 10.19 -23.27
N GLY A 500 -28.30 11.32 -22.59
CA GLY A 500 -27.75 12.64 -22.95
C GLY A 500 -26.31 12.88 -22.48
N GLU A 501 -25.79 14.10 -22.59
CA GLU A 501 -24.52 14.50 -21.95
C GLU A 501 -24.61 14.28 -20.42
N VAL A 502 -23.56 13.69 -19.84
CA VAL A 502 -23.50 13.35 -18.41
C VAL A 502 -22.13 13.70 -17.84
N ARG A 503 -22.00 13.74 -16.50
CA ARG A 503 -20.69 13.81 -15.86
C ARG A 503 -20.17 12.41 -15.60
N MET A 504 -18.85 12.28 -15.48
CA MET A 504 -18.20 11.01 -15.16
C MET A 504 -18.77 10.40 -13.88
N MET A 505 -19.01 11.21 -12.84
CA MET A 505 -19.59 10.74 -11.58
C MET A 505 -21.01 10.17 -11.72
N ASP A 506 -21.73 10.45 -12.81
CA ASP A 506 -23.08 9.96 -13.05
C ASP A 506 -23.07 8.57 -13.72
N ILE A 507 -21.95 8.17 -14.35
CA ILE A 507 -21.85 6.89 -15.10
C ILE A 507 -20.72 5.95 -14.62
N ALA A 508 -19.68 6.47 -13.98
CA ALA A 508 -18.64 5.64 -13.38
C ALA A 508 -19.17 4.92 -12.15
N LYS A 509 -18.72 3.66 -11.97
CA LYS A 509 -18.98 2.87 -10.76
C LYS A 509 -18.01 3.25 -9.65
N ILE A 510 -16.74 3.41 -10.01
CA ILE A 510 -15.65 3.82 -9.12
C ILE A 510 -14.83 4.88 -9.84
N VAL A 511 -14.50 5.94 -9.12
CA VAL A 511 -13.44 6.88 -9.46
C VAL A 511 -12.54 6.96 -8.24
N ARG A 512 -11.25 6.67 -8.41
CA ARG A 512 -10.30 6.49 -7.31
C ARG A 512 -8.98 7.17 -7.64
N SER A 513 -8.34 7.68 -6.61
CA SER A 513 -6.90 7.97 -6.64
C SER A 513 -6.19 7.15 -5.57
N LYS A 514 -4.94 6.74 -5.84
CA LYS A 514 -4.09 5.99 -4.92
C LYS A 514 -2.63 6.08 -5.35
N ASN A 515 -1.69 5.87 -4.45
CA ASN A 515 -0.27 5.80 -4.78
C ASN A 515 0.08 4.52 -5.56
N ALA A 516 1.09 4.60 -6.43
CA ALA A 516 1.82 3.43 -6.95
C ALA A 516 3.28 3.53 -6.49
N GLY A 517 3.49 3.25 -5.20
CA GLY A 517 4.74 3.56 -4.52
C GLY A 517 4.89 5.06 -4.18
N PRO A 518 6.05 5.47 -3.62
CA PRO A 518 6.19 6.78 -2.97
C PRO A 518 6.27 7.99 -3.89
N PHE A 519 6.43 7.78 -5.20
CA PHE A 519 6.72 8.84 -6.16
C PHE A 519 5.73 8.91 -7.33
N GLU A 520 4.71 8.04 -7.32
CA GLU A 520 3.70 7.98 -8.38
C GLU A 520 2.29 8.05 -7.80
N LEU A 521 1.43 8.82 -8.46
CA LEU A 521 0.02 8.96 -8.15
C LEU A 521 -0.79 8.37 -9.30
N THR A 522 -1.69 7.45 -8.96
CA THR A 522 -2.56 6.79 -9.93
C THR A 522 -4.00 7.24 -9.77
N LEU A 523 -4.71 7.30 -10.89
CA LEU A 523 -6.11 7.64 -11.00
C LEU A 523 -6.79 6.55 -11.82
N ASP A 524 -7.85 5.95 -11.28
CA ASP A 524 -8.58 4.86 -11.91
C ASP A 524 -10.06 5.24 -12.05
N ILE A 525 -10.64 4.91 -13.20
CA ILE A 525 -12.09 4.95 -13.44
C ILE A 525 -12.53 3.56 -13.83
N MET A 526 -13.56 3.01 -13.17
CA MET A 526 -14.11 1.69 -13.46
C MET A 526 -15.61 1.80 -13.72
N PHE A 527 -16.10 1.01 -14.67
CA PHE A 527 -17.50 0.99 -15.09
C PHE A 527 -18.13 -0.37 -14.78
N ASP A 528 -19.46 -0.39 -14.66
CA ASP A 528 -20.25 -1.60 -14.37
C ASP A 528 -20.89 -2.23 -15.61
N SER A 529 -20.76 -1.59 -16.78
CA SER A 529 -21.23 -2.12 -18.05
C SER A 529 -20.28 -1.80 -19.21
N TRP A 530 -20.26 -2.71 -20.17
CA TRP A 530 -19.46 -2.57 -21.39
C TRP A 530 -19.90 -1.37 -22.23
N GLU A 531 -21.19 -1.08 -22.29
CA GLU A 531 -21.74 0.04 -23.06
C GLU A 531 -21.23 1.39 -22.55
N VAL A 532 -21.26 1.62 -21.23
CA VAL A 532 -20.73 2.86 -20.62
C VAL A 532 -19.24 2.98 -20.85
N TYR A 533 -18.52 1.88 -20.63
CA TYR A 533 -17.09 1.83 -20.87
C TYR A 533 -16.74 2.22 -22.31
N GLN A 534 -17.42 1.63 -23.29
CA GLN A 534 -17.21 1.94 -24.70
C GLN A 534 -17.60 3.37 -25.04
N ARG A 535 -18.69 3.90 -24.47
CA ARG A 535 -19.09 5.31 -24.63
C ARG A 535 -17.97 6.25 -24.19
N VAL A 536 -17.38 6.04 -23.02
CA VAL A 536 -16.27 6.88 -22.53
C VAL A 536 -15.03 6.70 -23.41
N LYS A 537 -14.69 5.44 -23.74
CA LYS A 537 -13.53 5.10 -24.57
C LYS A 537 -13.57 5.76 -25.94
N SER A 538 -14.72 5.73 -26.60
CA SER A 538 -14.92 6.32 -27.93
C SER A 538 -15.11 7.83 -27.92
N ALA A 539 -15.61 8.41 -26.82
CA ALA A 539 -15.69 9.87 -26.65
C ALA A 539 -14.31 10.56 -26.56
N ASN A 540 -13.25 9.79 -26.26
CA ASN A 540 -11.87 10.28 -26.19
C ASN A 540 -11.69 11.48 -25.22
N VAL A 541 -12.37 11.43 -24.06
CA VAL A 541 -12.36 12.51 -23.04
C VAL A 541 -11.30 12.34 -21.95
N LEU A 542 -10.42 11.33 -22.08
CA LEU A 542 -9.39 10.96 -21.10
C LEU A 542 -7.98 10.96 -21.72
N THR A 543 -7.71 11.91 -22.62
CA THR A 543 -6.40 12.04 -23.28
C THR A 543 -5.35 12.67 -22.37
N ASN A 544 -4.08 12.60 -22.78
CA ASN A 544 -2.99 13.24 -22.04
C ASN A 544 -3.20 14.75 -21.92
N GLU A 545 -3.70 15.41 -22.97
CA GLU A 545 -3.97 16.85 -22.97
C GLU A 545 -5.01 17.21 -21.90
N VAL A 546 -6.06 16.39 -21.75
CA VAL A 546 -7.07 16.59 -20.71
C VAL A 546 -6.48 16.41 -19.32
N ILE A 547 -5.64 15.39 -19.10
CA ILE A 547 -4.99 15.16 -17.80
C ILE A 547 -4.03 16.29 -17.45
N CYS A 548 -3.22 16.76 -18.40
CA CYS A 548 -2.34 17.93 -18.20
C CYS A 548 -3.13 19.17 -17.77
N GLN A 549 -4.30 19.41 -18.38
CA GLN A 549 -5.17 20.53 -18.01
C GLN A 549 -5.80 20.36 -16.62
N LEU A 550 -6.38 19.19 -16.33
CA LEU A 550 -7.08 18.93 -15.06
C LEU A 550 -6.16 18.93 -13.84
N TYR A 551 -4.92 18.46 -14.02
CA TYR A 551 -3.96 18.28 -12.93
C TYR A 551 -2.79 19.27 -12.98
N ARG A 552 -2.74 20.16 -13.98
CA ARG A 552 -1.67 21.15 -14.13
C ARG A 552 -0.27 20.53 -14.15
N VAL A 553 -0.14 19.40 -14.84
CA VAL A 553 1.12 18.67 -15.02
C VAL A 553 1.57 18.69 -16.48
N ASP A 554 2.85 18.46 -16.71
CA ASP A 554 3.39 18.38 -18.07
C ASP A 554 3.20 16.97 -18.64
N GLN A 555 3.26 16.85 -19.97
CA GLN A 555 3.14 15.54 -20.63
C GLN A 555 4.22 14.55 -20.17
N SER A 556 5.41 15.04 -19.81
CA SER A 556 6.51 14.24 -19.26
C SER A 556 6.26 13.68 -17.86
N ASP A 557 5.20 14.15 -17.18
CA ASP A 557 4.81 13.66 -15.87
C ASP A 557 3.80 12.51 -15.96
N ILE A 558 3.19 12.28 -17.13
CA ILE A 558 2.28 11.16 -17.37
C ILE A 558 3.10 9.91 -17.69
N LEU A 559 3.16 8.97 -16.74
CA LEU A 559 3.90 7.72 -16.86
C LEU A 559 3.09 6.63 -17.59
N THR A 560 1.77 6.65 -17.45
CA THR A 560 0.85 5.73 -18.10
C THR A 560 -0.49 6.42 -18.25
N ASN A 561 -1.15 6.26 -19.40
CA ASN A 561 -2.54 6.66 -19.60
C ASN A 561 -3.17 5.68 -20.59
N MET A 562 -4.06 4.81 -20.12
CA MET A 562 -4.58 3.72 -20.93
C MET A 562 -5.94 3.21 -20.48
N TYR A 563 -6.62 2.60 -21.43
CA TYR A 563 -7.81 1.78 -21.20
C TYR A 563 -7.40 0.33 -20.91
N PHE A 564 -8.10 -0.32 -20.00
CA PHE A 564 -7.89 -1.72 -19.61
C PHE A 564 -9.22 -2.48 -19.69
N ASP A 565 -9.45 -3.07 -20.87
CA ASP A 565 -10.69 -3.74 -21.26
C ASP A 565 -11.11 -4.87 -20.29
N PRO A 566 -10.21 -5.72 -19.75
CA PRO A 566 -10.62 -6.82 -18.86
C PRO A 566 -11.36 -6.36 -17.60
N ALA A 567 -11.06 -5.15 -17.12
CA ALA A 567 -11.70 -4.55 -15.95
C ALA A 567 -12.77 -3.50 -16.29
N MET A 568 -13.04 -3.27 -17.59
CA MET A 568 -13.84 -2.13 -18.06
C MET A 568 -13.38 -0.84 -17.36
N ALA A 569 -12.08 -0.56 -17.44
CA ALA A 569 -11.46 0.49 -16.65
C ALA A 569 -10.56 1.39 -17.50
N TRP A 570 -10.32 2.58 -17.00
CA TRP A 570 -9.30 3.49 -17.47
C TRP A 570 -8.35 3.80 -16.32
N LYS A 571 -7.07 3.97 -16.64
CA LYS A 571 -6.02 4.29 -15.67
C LYS A 571 -5.09 5.35 -16.22
N THR A 572 -4.77 6.33 -15.39
CA THR A 572 -3.57 7.15 -15.58
C THR A 572 -2.69 7.11 -14.35
N THR A 573 -1.39 7.20 -14.56
CA THR A 573 -0.38 7.32 -13.51
C THR A 573 0.50 8.52 -13.84
N ILE A 574 0.62 9.43 -12.88
CA ILE A 574 1.43 10.63 -12.99
C ILE A 574 2.52 10.63 -11.92
N LYS A 575 3.63 11.34 -12.17
CA LYS A 575 4.62 11.63 -11.12
C LYS A 575 3.96 12.42 -10.00
N ARG A 576 4.28 12.09 -8.75
CA ARG A 576 3.84 12.91 -7.62
C ARG A 576 4.56 14.26 -7.64
N PRO A 577 3.88 15.38 -7.34
CA PRO A 577 4.54 16.69 -7.26
C PRO A 577 5.40 16.85 -5.99
N TRP A 578 5.27 15.93 -5.02
CA TRP A 578 6.11 15.86 -3.83
C TRP A 578 6.28 14.41 -3.37
N GLU A 579 7.36 14.16 -2.64
CA GLU A 579 7.69 12.85 -2.08
C GLU A 579 6.66 12.42 -1.01
N GLN A 580 6.19 11.18 -1.09
CA GLN A 580 5.21 10.65 -0.14
C GLN A 580 5.71 10.74 1.31
N GLY A 581 4.91 11.36 2.18
CA GLY A 581 5.11 11.38 3.63
C GLY A 581 6.24 12.28 4.14
N SER A 582 6.88 13.06 3.25
CA SER A 582 7.96 13.99 3.57
C SER A 582 7.44 15.34 4.09
N ILE A 583 8.30 16.36 4.10
CA ILE A 583 7.97 17.74 4.48
C ILE A 583 6.93 18.31 3.50
N GLY A 584 5.85 18.87 4.00
CA GLY A 584 4.80 19.47 3.18
C GLY A 584 3.86 18.46 2.51
N GLU A 585 3.86 17.19 2.93
CA GLU A 585 2.88 16.20 2.48
C GLU A 585 1.44 16.68 2.76
N ARG A 586 0.54 16.37 1.83
CA ARG A 586 -0.85 16.84 1.78
C ARG A 586 -1.88 15.72 1.75
N ASP A 587 -1.49 14.57 1.20
CA ASP A 587 -2.29 13.37 1.07
C ASP A 587 -1.34 12.16 0.94
N THR A 588 -0.87 11.67 2.09
CA THR A 588 0.11 10.57 2.17
C THR A 588 -0.35 9.32 1.43
N LEU A 589 -1.66 9.09 1.34
CA LEU A 589 -2.25 7.92 0.67
C LEU A 589 -2.64 8.21 -0.79
N GLY A 590 -2.62 9.48 -1.22
CA GLY A 590 -3.05 9.91 -2.54
C GLY A 590 -4.54 9.65 -2.80
N THR A 591 -5.39 9.65 -1.77
CA THR A 591 -6.79 9.18 -1.83
C THR A 591 -7.81 10.23 -2.26
N GLN A 592 -7.45 11.52 -2.26
CA GLN A 592 -8.38 12.62 -2.54
C GLN A 592 -8.01 13.42 -3.79
N GLN A 593 -7.21 12.84 -4.68
CA GLN A 593 -6.73 13.49 -5.90
C GLN A 593 -7.66 13.22 -7.11
N TYR A 594 -8.64 12.34 -6.99
CA TYR A 594 -9.51 11.93 -8.11
C TYR A 594 -10.63 12.92 -8.44
N ALA A 595 -10.93 13.87 -7.55
CA ALA A 595 -12.11 14.71 -7.62
C ALA A 595 -12.29 15.47 -8.96
N PRO A 596 -11.24 16.01 -9.61
CA PRO A 596 -11.41 16.69 -10.91
C PRO A 596 -12.04 15.80 -11.99
N LEU A 597 -11.77 14.48 -11.96
CA LEU A 597 -12.33 13.54 -12.93
C LEU A 597 -13.85 13.40 -12.82
N LEU A 598 -14.42 13.62 -11.63
CA LEU A 598 -15.86 13.45 -11.38
C LEU A 598 -16.73 14.35 -12.26
N TYR A 599 -16.22 15.55 -12.57
CA TYR A 599 -16.96 16.60 -13.28
C TYR A 599 -16.72 16.58 -14.79
N LEU A 600 -15.86 15.68 -15.30
CA LEU A 600 -15.65 15.55 -16.73
C LEU A 600 -16.95 15.21 -17.44
N LYS A 601 -17.24 15.97 -18.49
CA LYS A 601 -18.42 15.76 -19.32
C LYS A 601 -18.17 14.66 -20.34
N VAL A 602 -19.12 13.75 -20.46
CA VAL A 602 -19.12 12.65 -21.42
C VAL A 602 -20.30 12.85 -22.38
N PRO A 603 -20.04 13.01 -23.69
CA PRO A 603 -21.10 13.20 -24.69
C PRO A 603 -22.02 11.97 -24.77
N PRO A 604 -23.23 12.11 -25.34
CA PRO A 604 -24.12 10.97 -25.61
C PRO A 604 -23.45 9.91 -26.50
N VAL A 605 -23.96 8.68 -26.49
CA VAL A 605 -23.52 7.64 -27.44
C VAL A 605 -23.80 8.15 -28.86
N ALA A 606 -22.78 8.21 -29.71
CA ALA A 606 -22.98 8.56 -31.12
C ALA A 606 -23.91 7.52 -31.76
N SER A 607 -25.01 7.98 -32.36
CA SER A 607 -26.01 7.16 -33.04
C SER A 607 -25.46 6.47 -34.28
#